data_AF-Q8E2Y9-F1
#
_entry.id   AF-Q8E2Y9-F1
#
_cell.length_a   1.000
_cell.length_b   1.000
_cell.length_c   1.000
_cell.angle_alpha   90.00
_cell.angle_beta   90.00
_cell.angle_gamma   90.00
#
_symmetry.space_group_name_H-M   'P 1'
#
loop_
_entity.id
_entity.type
_entity.pdbx_description
1 polymer ?
#
loop_
_entity_poly.entity_id
_entity_poly.type
_entity_poly.pdbx_seq_one_letter_code
_entity_poly.pdbx_strand_id
1 'polypeptide(L)'
;MIKNLILYHFTKDNIGENDSLVEKGSVYSGSLSNAPTQNFNEIELFFYSHAKSIISDSKVKNFRFKNPRVQIALNAVGVFENSEAFEEQSQEIADKLKSSIMGRFKNPFYLVVFTANILQEDCLCILKMEANIGVRVTNEVTLETLQNILPTGKARLQKAAIIFKEKTAAFIENRENGEPKTNIHSKVIDKLESNIAGYFFETFLDSQKVFADPNTNAQIAIDALVISSSPYIKEGYTTKDIVEVLRNELSVEKHTSFDYLAHTLEDYLDFSRSNNEVDIDNLGEFAFNVAYQKNNTVVKEFLAKYRRPPKVIITSKDKTDKVKISYYKALEDNQTVQRGESTEVDGEYITIKILKDLVEIKN
;
A
#
# COMPACT_ATOMS: atom_id res chain seq x y z
N MET A 1 12.98 12.28 24.85
CA MET A 1 11.61 12.17 24.30
C MET A 1 10.89 11.10 25.08
N ILE A 2 9.65 11.37 25.53
CA ILE A 2 8.78 10.33 26.09
C ILE A 2 8.43 9.39 24.96
N LYS A 3 8.66 8.10 25.14
CA LYS A 3 8.37 7.10 24.12
C LYS A 3 7.15 6.33 24.59
N ASN A 4 6.13 6.34 23.75
CA ASN A 4 4.85 5.78 24.11
C ASN A 4 4.49 4.67 23.13
N LEU A 5 3.79 3.67 23.66
CA LEU A 5 3.24 2.56 22.90
C LEU A 5 1.85 2.23 23.43
N ILE A 6 0.96 1.82 22.53
CA ILE A 6 -0.36 1.31 22.89
C ILE A 6 -0.78 0.23 21.92
N LEU A 7 -1.56 -0.71 22.44
CA LEU A 7 -2.10 -1.84 21.69
C LEU A 7 -3.63 -1.78 21.72
N TYR A 8 -4.25 -1.95 20.56
CA TYR A 8 -5.69 -2.14 20.43
C TYR A 8 -5.99 -3.50 19.83
N HIS A 9 -6.97 -4.20 20.36
CA HIS A 9 -7.43 -5.48 19.86
C HIS A 9 -8.76 -5.30 19.11
N PHE A 10 -8.76 -5.65 17.84
CA PHE A 10 -9.94 -5.59 16.99
C PHE A 10 -10.53 -6.99 16.83
N THR A 11 -11.77 -7.18 17.30
CA THR A 11 -12.51 -8.44 17.23
C THR A 11 -13.88 -8.23 16.58
N LYS A 12 -14.45 -9.32 16.04
CA LYS A 12 -15.85 -9.33 15.62
C LYS A 12 -16.67 -9.92 16.75
N ASP A 13 -17.72 -9.22 17.15
CA ASP A 13 -18.70 -9.78 18.07
C ASP A 13 -19.65 -10.70 17.30
N ASN A 14 -20.05 -11.82 17.91
CA ASN A 14 -21.04 -12.74 17.32
C ASN A 14 -22.49 -12.35 17.67
N ILE A 15 -22.69 -11.24 18.38
CA ILE A 15 -24.00 -10.81 18.90
C ILE A 15 -24.44 -9.56 18.14
N GLY A 16 -25.29 -9.74 17.13
CA GLY A 16 -25.89 -8.66 16.35
C GLY A 16 -25.02 -8.23 15.16
N GLU A 17 -25.61 -8.21 13.97
CA GLU A 17 -24.91 -8.01 12.70
C GLU A 17 -24.07 -6.71 12.66
N ASN A 18 -22.77 -6.87 12.40
CA ASN A 18 -21.82 -5.89 11.85
C ASN A 18 -21.03 -4.94 12.78
N ASP A 19 -21.17 -4.99 14.11
CA ASP A 19 -20.34 -4.14 14.96
C ASP A 19 -18.98 -4.77 15.31
N SER A 20 -17.91 -4.13 14.82
CA SER A 20 -16.55 -4.44 15.27
C SER A 20 -16.33 -3.92 16.69
N LEU A 21 -15.82 -4.76 17.58
CA LEU A 21 -15.35 -4.34 18.89
C LEU A 21 -13.89 -3.89 18.78
N VAL A 22 -13.60 -2.75 19.41
CA VAL A 22 -12.24 -2.27 19.62
C VAL A 22 -12.02 -2.28 21.11
N GLU A 23 -11.33 -3.31 21.58
CA GLU A 23 -10.91 -3.39 22.96
C GLU A 23 -9.56 -2.67 23.07
N LYS A 24 -9.56 -1.56 23.80
CA LYS A 24 -8.33 -0.87 24.18
C LYS A 24 -7.56 -1.78 25.13
N GLY A 25 -6.37 -2.22 24.70
CA GLY A 25 -5.41 -2.83 25.60
C GLY A 25 -4.76 -1.78 26.49
N SER A 26 -3.99 -2.19 27.49
CA SER A 26 -3.31 -1.26 28.39
C SER A 26 -2.35 -0.31 27.63
N VAL A 27 -2.35 0.96 28.03
CA VAL A 27 -1.43 1.99 27.50
C VAL A 27 -0.06 1.81 28.14
N TYR A 28 1.00 1.81 27.33
CA TYR A 28 2.38 1.78 27.79
C TYR A 28 3.03 3.14 27.59
N SER A 29 2.98 3.95 28.65
CA SER A 29 3.75 5.19 28.73
C SER A 29 5.10 4.91 29.39
N GLY A 30 6.16 4.94 28.59
CA GLY A 30 7.53 4.85 29.06
C GLY A 30 8.12 6.25 29.24
N SER A 31 8.24 6.71 30.49
CA SER A 31 9.40 7.53 30.86
C SER A 31 10.48 6.57 31.34
N LEU A 32 11.76 6.84 31.01
CA LEU A 32 12.94 6.11 31.52
C LEU A 32 12.96 5.93 33.06
N SER A 33 12.04 6.56 33.79
CA SER A 33 11.97 6.55 35.25
C SER A 33 11.19 5.39 35.88
N ASN A 34 10.15 4.82 35.27
CA ASN A 34 9.19 3.97 36.02
C ASN A 34 8.88 2.57 35.45
N ALA A 35 9.40 2.20 34.28
CA ALA A 35 9.45 0.80 33.85
C ALA A 35 10.84 0.24 34.19
N PRO A 36 11.03 -1.08 34.46
CA PRO A 36 12.36 -1.66 34.44
C PRO A 36 12.97 -1.36 33.06
N THR A 37 13.90 -0.41 33.02
CA THR A 37 14.35 0.32 31.83
C THR A 37 14.88 -0.57 30.73
N GLN A 38 15.36 -1.77 31.09
CA GLN A 38 15.84 -2.79 30.15
C GLN A 38 14.72 -3.34 29.25
N ASN A 39 13.55 -3.67 29.80
CA ASN A 39 12.46 -4.28 29.05
C ASN A 39 11.87 -3.32 28.01
N PHE A 40 11.69 -2.04 28.37
CA PHE A 40 11.13 -1.04 27.46
C PHE A 40 12.11 -0.68 26.33
N ASN A 41 13.41 -0.53 26.63
CA ASN A 41 14.42 -0.26 25.61
C ASN A 41 14.58 -1.43 24.63
N GLU A 42 14.46 -2.68 25.09
CA GLU A 42 14.49 -3.87 24.23
C GLU A 42 13.25 -3.95 23.33
N ILE A 43 12.07 -3.69 23.87
CA ILE A 43 10.82 -3.57 23.10
C ILE A 43 10.95 -2.47 22.04
N GLU A 44 11.48 -1.32 22.43
CA GLU A 44 11.64 -0.19 21.53
C GLU A 44 12.70 -0.45 20.46
N LEU A 45 13.86 -1.01 20.81
CA LEU A 45 14.90 -1.42 19.85
C LEU A 45 14.33 -2.45 18.86
N PHE A 46 13.51 -3.37 19.35
CA PHE A 46 12.77 -4.32 18.55
C PHE A 46 11.84 -3.60 17.56
N PHE A 47 11.02 -2.66 18.02
CA PHE A 47 10.12 -1.90 17.15
C PHE A 47 10.84 -0.99 16.16
N TYR A 48 11.90 -0.32 16.60
CA TYR A 48 12.77 0.50 15.78
C TYR A 48 13.43 -0.35 14.68
N SER A 49 13.97 -1.52 15.02
CA SER A 49 14.56 -2.42 14.02
C SER A 49 13.53 -2.91 13.00
N HIS A 50 12.29 -3.18 13.44
CA HIS A 50 11.18 -3.55 12.55
C HIS A 50 10.75 -2.38 11.67
N ALA A 51 10.57 -1.19 12.23
CA ALA A 51 10.20 0.01 11.48
C ALA A 51 11.29 0.38 10.46
N LYS A 52 12.57 0.28 10.85
CA LYS A 52 13.71 0.42 9.94
C LYS A 52 13.66 -0.62 8.82
N SER A 53 13.36 -1.88 9.15
CA SER A 53 13.23 -2.95 8.15
C SER A 53 12.07 -2.69 7.17
N ILE A 54 10.95 -2.14 7.67
CA ILE A 54 9.81 -1.72 6.84
C ILE A 54 10.26 -0.65 5.88
N ILE A 55 10.90 0.44 6.34
CA ILE A 55 11.37 1.53 5.46
C ILE A 55 12.29 1.03 4.35
N SER A 56 13.12 0.02 4.63
CA SER A 56 14.01 -0.60 3.65
C SER A 56 13.35 -1.60 2.70
N ASP A 57 12.07 -1.93 2.90
CA ASP A 57 11.37 -2.90 2.06
C ASP A 57 11.01 -2.32 0.69
N SER A 58 11.35 -3.06 -0.37
CA SER A 58 11.04 -2.73 -1.77
C SER A 58 9.55 -2.48 -2.07
N LYS A 59 8.62 -3.01 -1.24
CA LYS A 59 7.18 -2.80 -1.37
C LYS A 59 6.67 -1.53 -0.69
N VAL A 60 7.50 -0.86 0.12
CA VAL A 60 7.11 0.43 0.71
C VAL A 60 6.82 1.44 -0.39
N LYS A 61 5.72 2.16 -0.20
CA LYS A 61 5.33 3.29 -1.04
C LYS A 61 5.37 4.57 -0.20
N ASN A 62 5.66 5.68 -0.87
CA ASN A 62 5.72 7.00 -0.26
C ASN A 62 4.35 7.68 -0.41
N PHE A 63 3.93 8.38 0.63
CA PHE A 63 2.62 8.99 0.72
C PHE A 63 2.68 10.38 1.30
N ARG A 64 1.65 11.15 0.95
CA ARG A 64 1.39 12.51 1.42
C ARG A 64 -0.08 12.60 1.83
N PHE A 65 -0.37 13.33 2.89
CA PHE A 65 -1.74 13.63 3.28
C PHE A 65 -2.44 14.50 2.23
N LYS A 66 -3.73 14.26 1.96
CA LYS A 66 -4.46 15.00 0.92
C LYS A 66 -4.67 16.48 1.27
N ASN A 67 -4.88 16.79 2.54
CA ASN A 67 -5.06 18.16 3.01
C ASN A 67 -4.44 18.35 4.41
N PRO A 68 -4.04 19.57 4.80
CA PRO A 68 -3.35 19.84 6.06
C PRO A 68 -4.26 19.68 7.30
N ARG A 69 -5.56 19.47 7.13
CA ARG A 69 -6.55 19.35 8.22
C ARG A 69 -7.09 17.94 8.36
N VAL A 70 -6.51 16.94 7.69
CA VAL A 70 -6.93 15.56 7.88
C VAL A 70 -6.65 15.15 9.32
N GLN A 71 -7.68 14.61 10.00
CA GLN A 71 -7.59 14.28 11.44
C GLN A 71 -6.37 13.42 11.77
N ILE A 72 -6.06 12.45 10.91
CA ILE A 72 -4.92 11.55 11.13
C ILE A 72 -3.56 12.27 11.11
N ALA A 73 -3.42 13.36 10.35
CA ALA A 73 -2.21 14.17 10.35
C ALA A 73 -2.09 14.98 11.65
N LEU A 74 -3.20 15.56 12.10
CA LEU A 74 -3.27 16.29 13.38
C LEU A 74 -2.93 15.35 14.54
N ASN A 75 -3.57 14.18 14.61
CA ASN A 75 -3.29 13.18 15.63
C ASN A 75 -1.82 12.72 15.56
N ALA A 76 -1.27 12.52 14.36
CA ALA A 76 0.11 12.08 14.18
C ALA A 76 1.16 13.09 14.68
N VAL A 77 0.82 14.37 14.78
CA VAL A 77 1.67 15.38 15.42
C VAL A 77 1.35 15.49 16.91
N GLY A 78 0.06 15.47 17.28
CA GLY A 78 -0.41 15.60 18.66
C GLY A 78 0.09 14.50 19.61
N VAL A 79 0.31 13.29 19.10
CA VAL A 79 0.88 12.17 19.90
C VAL A 79 2.24 12.47 20.55
N PHE A 80 2.94 13.52 20.11
CA PHE A 80 4.25 13.90 20.62
C PHE A 80 4.23 14.98 21.70
N GLU A 81 3.06 15.53 22.05
CA GLU A 81 2.96 16.63 23.03
C GLU A 81 3.28 16.16 24.46
N ASN A 82 2.60 15.12 24.93
CA ASN A 82 2.79 14.51 26.24
C ASN A 82 2.12 13.11 26.28
N SER A 83 2.17 12.43 27.43
CA SER A 83 1.60 11.07 27.57
C SER A 83 0.07 11.02 27.49
N GLU A 84 -0.64 12.03 27.98
CA GLU A 84 -2.10 12.11 27.93
C GLU A 84 -2.57 12.35 26.50
N ALA A 85 -1.92 13.30 25.82
CA ALA A 85 -2.12 13.54 24.39
C ALA A 85 -1.80 12.30 23.56
N PHE A 86 -0.73 11.56 23.86
CA PHE A 86 -0.46 10.30 23.17
C PHE A 86 -1.62 9.31 23.28
N GLU A 87 -2.17 9.13 24.48
CA GLU A 87 -3.27 8.21 24.74
C GLU A 87 -4.56 8.62 24.02
N GLU A 88 -4.92 9.90 24.11
CA GLU A 88 -6.10 10.47 23.44
C GLU A 88 -5.98 10.37 21.91
N GLN A 89 -4.87 10.85 21.35
CA GLN A 89 -4.65 10.87 19.91
C GLN A 89 -4.51 9.46 19.33
N SER A 90 -3.94 8.52 20.08
CA SER A 90 -3.90 7.10 19.67
C SER A 90 -5.27 6.46 19.65
N GLN A 91 -6.17 6.84 20.56
CA GLN A 91 -7.55 6.35 20.59
C GLN A 91 -8.28 6.82 19.33
N GLU A 92 -8.17 8.11 19.00
CA GLU A 92 -8.72 8.69 17.77
C GLU A 92 -8.17 8.00 16.51
N ILE A 93 -6.88 7.61 16.50
CA ILE A 93 -6.29 6.80 15.43
C ILE A 93 -6.97 5.43 15.32
N ALA A 94 -7.18 4.73 16.43
CA ALA A 94 -7.84 3.42 16.45
C ALA A 94 -9.30 3.51 15.99
N ASP A 95 -10.03 4.52 16.45
CA ASP A 95 -11.43 4.75 16.07
C ASP A 95 -11.57 5.12 14.60
N LYS A 96 -10.63 5.91 14.07
CA LYS A 96 -10.59 6.18 12.63
C LYS A 96 -10.35 4.91 11.81
N LEU A 97 -9.45 4.02 12.26
CA LEU A 97 -9.22 2.74 11.59
C LEU A 97 -10.47 1.85 11.64
N LYS A 98 -11.15 1.80 12.79
CA LYS A 98 -12.41 1.08 12.98
C LYS A 98 -13.46 1.51 11.95
N SER A 99 -13.72 2.82 11.88
CA SER A 99 -14.67 3.41 10.92
C SER A 99 -14.26 3.15 9.47
N SER A 100 -12.96 3.17 9.17
CA SER A 100 -12.45 2.94 7.82
C SER A 100 -12.62 1.49 7.36
N ILE A 101 -12.50 0.52 8.27
CA ILE A 101 -12.65 -0.90 7.93
C ILE A 101 -14.13 -1.29 7.79
N MET A 102 -15.08 -0.57 8.41
CA MET A 102 -16.53 -0.83 8.31
C MET A 102 -16.91 -2.31 8.56
N GLY A 103 -16.28 -2.98 9.53
CA GLY A 103 -16.54 -4.40 9.82
C GLY A 103 -16.07 -5.41 8.76
N ARG A 104 -15.31 -4.97 7.74
CA ARG A 104 -14.87 -5.82 6.61
C ARG A 104 -13.73 -6.79 6.92
N PHE A 105 -13.18 -6.80 8.13
CA PHE A 105 -12.11 -7.75 8.48
C PHE A 105 -12.68 -9.12 8.86
N LYS A 106 -12.00 -10.20 8.45
CA LYS A 106 -12.44 -11.57 8.76
C LYS A 106 -11.87 -12.08 10.08
N ASN A 107 -10.58 -11.82 10.31
CA ASN A 107 -9.85 -12.34 11.46
C ASN A 107 -9.52 -11.22 12.45
N PRO A 108 -9.59 -11.49 13.77
CA PRO A 108 -9.10 -10.56 14.77
C PRO A 108 -7.67 -10.09 14.48
N PHE A 109 -7.37 -8.86 14.87
CA PHE A 109 -6.07 -8.27 14.62
C PHE A 109 -5.70 -7.28 15.72
N TYR A 110 -4.41 -7.01 15.85
CA TYR A 110 -3.89 -5.97 16.73
C TYR A 110 -3.51 -4.73 15.92
N LEU A 111 -3.82 -3.57 16.48
CA LEU A 111 -3.25 -2.30 16.07
C LEU A 111 -2.22 -1.88 17.12
N VAL A 112 -0.96 -1.76 16.72
CA VAL A 112 0.12 -1.25 17.57
C VAL A 112 0.41 0.18 17.14
N VAL A 113 0.31 1.13 18.06
CA VAL A 113 0.65 2.54 17.82
C VAL A 113 1.80 2.90 18.75
N PHE A 114 2.89 3.42 18.20
CA PHE A 114 4.05 3.82 19.00
C PHE A 114 4.86 4.93 18.35
N THR A 115 5.60 5.67 19.17
CA THR A 115 6.57 6.68 18.71
C THR A 115 7.97 6.10 18.62
N ALA A 116 8.71 6.38 17.55
CA ALA A 116 10.12 6.02 17.42
C ALA A 116 10.90 7.11 16.69
N ASN A 117 12.19 7.22 16.95
CA ASN A 117 13.08 8.03 16.13
C ASN A 117 13.67 7.13 15.03
N ILE A 118 13.37 7.39 13.76
CA ILE A 118 13.82 6.59 12.62
C ILE A 118 14.51 7.48 11.59
N LEU A 119 15.72 7.10 11.17
CA LEU A 119 16.55 7.91 10.27
C LEU A 119 16.74 9.35 10.78
N GLN A 120 16.91 9.50 12.10
CA GLN A 120 17.03 10.81 12.78
C GLN A 120 15.75 11.66 12.73
N GLU A 121 14.62 11.11 12.28
CA GLU A 121 13.32 11.78 12.29
C GLU A 121 12.38 11.15 13.31
N ASP A 122 11.69 11.96 14.11
CA ASP A 122 10.63 11.46 14.99
C ASP A 122 9.44 10.99 14.14
N CYS A 123 9.00 9.76 14.41
CA CYS A 123 8.02 9.05 13.61
C CYS A 123 6.92 8.46 14.49
N LEU A 124 5.67 8.60 14.06
CA LEU A 124 4.57 7.79 14.55
C LEU A 124 4.51 6.51 13.71
N CYS A 125 4.55 5.37 14.37
CA CYS A 125 4.45 4.05 13.76
C CYS A 125 3.09 3.43 14.09
N ILE A 126 2.39 2.98 13.06
CA ILE A 126 1.09 2.32 13.16
C ILE A 126 1.21 0.96 12.46
N LEU A 127 1.11 -0.13 13.22
CA LEU A 127 1.22 -1.49 12.70
C LEU A 127 -0.11 -2.22 12.85
N LYS A 128 -0.60 -2.77 11.75
CA LYS A 128 -1.70 -3.74 11.75
C LYS A 128 -1.11 -5.15 11.70
N MET A 129 -1.39 -5.93 12.73
CA MET A 129 -0.83 -7.26 12.93
C MET A 129 -1.93 -8.31 13.05
N GLU A 130 -1.75 -9.49 12.47
CA GLU A 130 -2.67 -10.61 12.70
C GLU A 130 -2.66 -11.02 14.19
N ALA A 131 -3.84 -11.20 14.78
CA ALA A 131 -3.96 -11.71 16.13
C ALA A 131 -3.93 -13.24 16.10
N ASN A 132 -3.06 -13.85 16.91
CA ASN A 132 -3.07 -15.29 17.09
C ASN A 132 -4.23 -15.68 18.03
N ILE A 133 -5.01 -16.70 17.68
CA ILE A 133 -6.08 -17.23 18.53
C ILE A 133 -5.41 -17.87 19.76
N GLY A 134 -5.27 -17.13 20.86
CA GLY A 134 -4.64 -17.63 22.09
C GLY A 134 -3.97 -16.58 22.97
N VAL A 135 -3.67 -15.38 22.47
CA VAL A 135 -3.19 -14.29 23.32
C VAL A 135 -4.38 -13.55 23.91
N ARG A 136 -4.77 -13.90 25.14
CA ARG A 136 -5.64 -13.04 25.96
C ARG A 136 -4.78 -11.94 26.56
N VAL A 137 -5.01 -10.69 26.17
CA VAL A 137 -4.41 -9.53 26.83
C VAL A 137 -5.14 -9.35 28.16
N THR A 138 -4.53 -9.84 29.24
CA THR A 138 -4.98 -9.55 30.60
C THR A 138 -4.60 -8.11 30.96
N ASN A 139 -5.26 -7.53 31.99
CA ASN A 139 -5.03 -6.15 32.44
C ASN A 139 -3.54 -5.84 32.75
N GLU A 140 -2.76 -6.87 33.09
CA GLU A 140 -1.31 -6.83 33.13
C GLU A 140 -0.77 -7.47 31.84
N VAL A 141 -0.09 -6.66 31.01
CA VAL A 141 0.61 -7.16 29.84
C VAL A 141 2.12 -7.06 30.09
N THR A 142 2.81 -8.18 29.89
CA THR A 142 4.23 -8.37 30.22
C THR A 142 5.09 -8.29 28.95
N LEU A 143 6.42 -8.18 29.10
CA LEU A 143 7.37 -8.28 27.98
C LEU A 143 7.16 -9.59 27.18
N GLU A 144 6.82 -10.68 27.88
CA GLU A 144 6.47 -11.97 27.28
C GLU A 144 5.18 -11.91 26.47
N THR A 145 4.14 -11.21 26.96
CA THR A 145 2.91 -10.97 26.18
C THR A 145 3.21 -10.15 24.91
N LEU A 146 4.07 -9.14 25.01
CA LEU A 146 4.52 -8.37 23.85
C LEU A 146 5.32 -9.26 22.89
N GLN A 147 6.31 -10.02 23.34
CA GLN A 147 7.06 -10.97 22.48
C GLN A 147 6.15 -12.01 21.81
N ASN A 148 5.07 -12.43 22.47
CA ASN A 148 4.10 -13.39 21.96
C ASN A 148 3.08 -12.79 20.98
N ILE A 149 2.78 -11.49 21.07
CA ILE A 149 1.96 -10.75 20.10
C ILE A 149 2.80 -10.33 18.89
N LEU A 150 4.02 -9.90 19.18
CA LEU A 150 4.91 -9.24 18.25
C LEU A 150 5.64 -10.24 17.35
N PRO A 151 6.09 -9.81 16.16
CA PRO A 151 6.49 -10.73 15.11
C PRO A 151 7.91 -11.24 15.37
N THR A 152 8.07 -12.36 16.06
CA THR A 152 9.35 -13.09 16.10
C THR A 152 9.73 -13.65 14.71
N GLY A 153 8.77 -13.78 13.81
CA GLY A 153 8.99 -13.94 12.38
C GLY A 153 8.20 -12.89 11.62
N LYS A 154 8.76 -12.38 10.52
CA LYS A 154 8.16 -11.44 9.55
C LYS A 154 6.72 -11.77 9.07
N ALA A 155 6.14 -12.89 9.51
CA ALA A 155 4.89 -13.49 9.07
C ALA A 155 3.60 -12.83 9.60
N ARG A 156 3.62 -12.04 10.69
CA ARG A 156 2.38 -11.49 11.29
C ARG A 156 2.03 -10.05 10.93
N LEU A 157 3.00 -9.30 10.39
CA LEU A 157 2.75 -7.93 9.96
C LEU A 157 1.89 -7.93 8.70
N GLN A 158 0.71 -7.34 8.76
CA GLN A 158 -0.18 -7.23 7.60
C GLN A 158 0.03 -5.89 6.89
N LYS A 159 0.01 -4.78 7.64
CA LYS A 159 0.14 -3.42 7.11
C LYS A 159 0.90 -2.56 8.10
N ALA A 160 1.63 -1.56 7.61
CA ALA A 160 2.28 -0.57 8.46
C ALA A 160 2.27 0.80 7.81
N ALA A 161 2.15 1.83 8.64
CA ALA A 161 2.36 3.22 8.29
C ALA A 161 3.41 3.82 9.24
N ILE A 162 4.38 4.53 8.67
CA ILE A 162 5.40 5.29 9.41
C ILE A 162 5.23 6.74 8.96
N ILE A 163 4.79 7.61 9.87
CA ILE A 163 4.45 9.00 9.62
C ILE A 163 5.53 9.89 10.23
N PHE A 164 6.14 10.75 9.41
CA PHE A 164 7.22 11.65 9.82
C PHE A 164 6.63 12.90 10.48
N LYS A 165 6.96 13.13 11.75
CA LYS A 165 6.40 14.21 12.57
C LYS A 165 6.68 15.58 11.96
N GLU A 166 7.95 15.92 11.76
CA GLU A 166 8.37 17.27 11.35
C GLU A 166 7.87 17.63 9.94
N LYS A 167 7.85 16.66 9.02
CA LYS A 167 7.28 16.85 7.68
C LYS A 167 5.77 17.06 7.74
N THR A 168 5.08 16.30 8.58
CA THR A 168 3.63 16.44 8.77
C THR A 168 3.27 17.77 9.43
N ALA A 169 4.04 18.21 10.44
CA ALA A 169 3.86 19.50 11.10
C ALA A 169 4.08 20.66 10.12
N ALA A 170 5.14 20.61 9.31
CA ALA A 170 5.36 21.60 8.25
C ALA A 170 4.19 21.66 7.26
N PHE A 171 3.58 20.52 6.91
CA PHE A 171 2.38 20.50 6.06
C PHE A 171 1.17 21.15 6.72
N ILE A 172 0.87 20.81 7.97
CA ILE A 172 -0.25 21.38 8.73
C ILE A 172 -0.12 22.91 8.83
N GLU A 173 1.09 23.39 9.08
CA GLU A 173 1.41 24.80 9.28
C GLU A 173 1.64 25.58 7.96
N ASN A 174 1.50 24.92 6.81
CA ASN A 174 1.79 25.49 5.47
C ASN A 174 3.24 26.03 5.35
N ARG A 175 4.21 25.36 5.96
CA ARG A 175 5.65 25.66 5.92
C ARG A 175 6.47 24.69 5.08
N GLU A 176 5.84 23.84 4.29
CA GLU A 176 6.59 22.94 3.43
C GLU A 176 7.30 23.68 2.32
N ASN A 177 8.54 23.28 2.06
CA ASN A 177 9.35 23.80 0.97
C ASN A 177 9.48 22.75 -0.13
N GLY A 178 9.43 23.18 -1.39
CA GLY A 178 9.60 22.31 -2.55
C GLY A 178 8.28 21.83 -3.17
N GLU A 179 8.40 21.00 -4.20
CA GLU A 179 7.25 20.50 -4.95
C GLU A 179 6.49 19.41 -4.18
N PRO A 180 5.18 19.24 -4.42
CA PRO A 180 4.42 18.24 -3.68
C PRO A 180 4.94 16.80 -3.77
N LYS A 181 5.62 16.46 -4.87
CA LYS A 181 6.24 15.15 -5.10
C LYS A 181 7.43 14.84 -4.19
N THR A 182 8.09 15.86 -3.64
CA THR A 182 9.25 15.68 -2.74
C THR A 182 8.84 15.64 -1.27
N ASN A 183 7.63 16.08 -0.96
CA ASN A 183 7.09 16.18 0.40
C ASN A 183 6.44 14.86 0.81
N ILE A 184 7.26 13.92 1.28
CA ILE A 184 6.81 12.61 1.73
C ILE A 184 6.47 12.67 3.22
N HIS A 185 5.20 12.59 3.59
CA HIS A 185 4.77 12.65 5.00
C HIS A 185 4.78 11.28 5.66
N SER A 186 4.60 10.22 4.87
CA SER A 186 4.59 8.86 5.41
C SER A 186 5.09 7.81 4.42
N LYS A 187 5.52 6.69 4.98
CA LYS A 187 5.88 5.46 4.28
C LYS A 187 4.90 4.37 4.71
N VAL A 188 4.28 3.71 3.74
CA VAL A 188 3.26 2.69 4.02
C VAL A 188 3.57 1.43 3.23
N ILE A 189 3.34 0.28 3.86
CA ILE A 189 3.46 -1.04 3.26
C ILE A 189 2.20 -1.85 3.50
N ASP A 190 1.83 -2.63 2.48
CA ASP A 190 0.88 -3.72 2.57
C ASP A 190 1.63 -5.02 2.25
N LYS A 191 1.67 -5.95 3.21
CA LYS A 191 2.37 -7.23 3.03
C LYS A 191 1.50 -8.26 2.33
N LEU A 192 0.17 -8.11 2.42
CA LEU A 192 -0.80 -9.06 1.89
C LEU A 192 -1.09 -8.81 0.41
N GLU A 193 -1.07 -7.55 -0.02
CA GLU A 193 -1.43 -7.13 -1.37
C GLU A 193 -0.27 -6.41 -2.08
N SER A 194 -0.27 -6.39 -3.41
CA SER A 194 0.71 -5.65 -4.21
C SER A 194 0.47 -4.14 -4.17
N ASN A 195 -0.79 -3.75 -4.01
CA ASN A 195 -1.24 -2.38 -3.76
C ASN A 195 -1.68 -2.26 -2.31
N ILE A 196 -1.72 -1.04 -1.79
CA ILE A 196 -2.19 -0.81 -0.42
C ILE A 196 -3.71 -0.78 -0.44
N ALA A 197 -4.33 -1.58 0.43
CA ALA A 197 -5.78 -1.63 0.52
C ALA A 197 -6.39 -0.24 0.74
N GLY A 198 -7.41 0.11 -0.06
CA GLY A 198 -8.02 1.45 -0.07
C GLY A 198 -8.54 1.90 1.29
N TYR A 199 -9.13 1.01 2.10
CA TYR A 199 -9.58 1.37 3.45
C TYR A 199 -8.44 1.88 4.34
N PHE A 200 -7.24 1.33 4.20
CA PHE A 200 -6.09 1.66 5.03
C PHE A 200 -5.43 2.94 4.53
N PHE A 201 -5.38 3.11 3.21
CA PHE A 201 -4.65 4.20 2.58
C PHE A 201 -5.54 5.43 2.29
N GLU A 202 -6.66 5.25 1.59
CA GLU A 202 -7.52 6.34 1.13
C GLU A 202 -8.45 6.86 2.22
N THR A 203 -8.95 5.98 3.08
CA THR A 203 -9.96 6.31 4.11
C THR A 203 -9.31 6.55 5.48
N PHE A 204 -8.50 5.60 5.96
CA PHE A 204 -7.86 5.71 7.27
C PHE A 204 -6.75 6.77 7.29
N LEU A 205 -5.71 6.60 6.46
CA LEU A 205 -4.62 7.56 6.37
C LEU A 205 -4.96 8.84 5.62
N ASP A 206 -6.11 8.89 4.94
CA ASP A 206 -6.56 10.00 4.10
C ASP A 206 -5.42 10.64 3.28
N SER A 207 -4.69 9.75 2.62
CA SER A 207 -3.44 10.07 1.94
C SER A 207 -3.57 9.84 0.44
N GLN A 208 -2.65 10.41 -0.30
CA GLN A 208 -2.41 10.20 -1.71
C GLN A 208 -1.00 9.64 -1.91
N LYS A 209 -0.83 8.82 -2.94
CA LYS A 209 0.44 8.17 -3.24
C LYS A 209 1.35 9.17 -3.93
N VAL A 210 2.56 9.34 -3.43
CA VAL A 210 3.52 10.23 -4.07
C VAL A 210 3.91 9.65 -5.42
N PHE A 211 3.77 10.45 -6.47
CA PHE A 211 4.16 10.14 -7.85
C PHE A 211 5.69 10.10 -7.97
N ALA A 212 6.30 9.01 -7.52
CA ALA A 212 7.75 8.85 -7.44
C ALA A 212 8.27 7.49 -7.92
N ASP A 213 7.42 6.45 -7.97
CA ASP A 213 7.88 5.13 -8.41
C ASP A 213 7.44 4.84 -9.85
N PRO A 214 8.34 4.36 -10.74
CA PRO A 214 8.04 4.22 -12.16
C PRO A 214 6.80 3.40 -12.50
N ASN A 215 6.45 2.40 -11.67
CA ASN A 215 5.28 1.56 -11.90
C ASN A 215 3.98 2.30 -11.56
N THR A 216 3.96 3.03 -10.46
CA THR A 216 2.83 3.90 -10.10
C THR A 216 2.66 5.03 -11.10
N ASN A 217 3.77 5.65 -11.51
CA ASN A 217 3.74 6.74 -12.48
C ASN A 217 3.11 6.28 -13.80
N ALA A 218 3.52 5.09 -14.28
CA ALA A 218 2.92 4.45 -15.46
C ALA A 218 1.42 4.20 -15.29
N GLN A 219 1.01 3.62 -14.16
CA GLN A 219 -0.41 3.31 -13.90
C GLN A 219 -1.27 4.58 -13.89
N ILE A 220 -0.85 5.62 -13.16
CA ILE A 220 -1.58 6.89 -13.07
C ILE A 220 -1.68 7.56 -14.45
N ALA A 221 -0.60 7.57 -15.21
CA ALA A 221 -0.59 8.14 -16.56
C ALA A 221 -1.55 7.37 -17.50
N ILE A 222 -1.52 6.03 -17.48
CA ILE A 222 -2.43 5.20 -18.27
C ILE A 222 -3.88 5.50 -17.89
N ASP A 223 -4.22 5.49 -16.60
CA ASP A 223 -5.59 5.71 -16.14
C ASP A 223 -6.12 7.09 -16.56
N ALA A 224 -5.29 8.12 -16.44
CA ALA A 224 -5.66 9.48 -16.84
C ALA A 224 -5.82 9.63 -18.36
N LEU A 225 -4.93 9.03 -19.15
CA LEU A 225 -5.01 9.06 -20.62
C LEU A 225 -6.22 8.29 -21.13
N VAL A 226 -6.53 7.12 -20.55
CA VAL A 226 -7.72 6.34 -20.93
C VAL A 226 -9.00 7.13 -20.68
N ILE A 227 -9.10 7.81 -19.53
CA ILE A 227 -10.25 8.68 -19.23
C ILE A 227 -10.34 9.83 -20.25
N SER A 228 -9.20 10.48 -20.48
CA SER A 228 -9.10 11.68 -21.31
C SER A 228 -9.35 11.41 -22.79
N SER A 229 -8.90 10.25 -23.30
CA SER A 229 -9.02 9.86 -24.70
C SER A 229 -10.33 9.14 -25.02
N SER A 230 -11.06 8.64 -24.01
CA SER A 230 -12.28 7.84 -24.19
C SER A 230 -13.32 8.47 -25.13
N PRO A 231 -13.58 9.79 -25.12
CA PRO A 231 -14.56 10.40 -26.02
C PRO A 231 -14.13 10.41 -27.50
N TYR A 232 -12.84 10.24 -27.78
CA TYR A 232 -12.25 10.42 -29.10
C TYR A 232 -11.82 9.10 -29.75
N ILE A 233 -12.14 7.94 -29.16
CA ILE A 233 -11.71 6.66 -29.71
C ILE A 233 -12.36 6.42 -31.08
N LYS A 234 -11.52 6.13 -32.10
CA LYS A 234 -11.95 5.77 -33.45
C LYS A 234 -12.87 4.54 -33.43
N GLU A 235 -13.80 4.49 -34.38
CA GLU A 235 -14.62 3.30 -34.57
C GLU A 235 -13.76 2.09 -34.91
N GLY A 236 -14.12 0.93 -34.36
CA GLY A 236 -13.33 -0.29 -34.47
C GLY A 236 -12.26 -0.46 -33.37
N TYR A 237 -11.99 0.59 -32.58
CA TYR A 237 -11.12 0.52 -31.42
C TYR A 237 -11.89 0.67 -30.10
N THR A 238 -11.26 0.26 -29.01
CA THR A 238 -11.81 0.29 -27.67
C THR A 238 -10.80 0.86 -26.67
N THR A 239 -11.27 1.15 -25.46
CA THR A 239 -10.40 1.53 -24.34
C THR A 239 -9.34 0.46 -24.03
N LYS A 240 -9.58 -0.82 -24.35
CA LYS A 240 -8.59 -1.89 -24.17
C LYS A 240 -7.40 -1.73 -25.11
N ASP A 241 -7.64 -1.27 -26.34
CA ASP A 241 -6.59 -1.04 -27.33
C ASP A 241 -5.70 0.12 -26.88
N ILE A 242 -6.29 1.22 -26.41
CA ILE A 242 -5.57 2.35 -25.79
C ILE A 242 -4.68 1.87 -24.64
N VAL A 243 -5.24 1.08 -23.71
CA VAL A 243 -4.48 0.51 -22.59
C VAL A 243 -3.33 -0.36 -23.08
N GLU A 244 -3.54 -1.17 -24.11
CA GLU A 244 -2.50 -2.05 -24.64
C GLU A 244 -1.34 -1.27 -25.28
N VAL A 245 -1.64 -0.25 -26.08
CA VAL A 245 -0.63 0.65 -26.68
C VAL A 245 0.23 1.29 -25.59
N LEU A 246 -0.39 1.95 -24.61
CA LEU A 246 0.34 2.62 -23.53
C LEU A 246 1.16 1.63 -22.67
N ARG A 247 0.63 0.43 -22.42
CA ARG A 247 1.36 -0.62 -21.69
C ARG A 247 2.56 -1.14 -22.46
N ASN A 248 2.44 -1.29 -23.77
CA ASN A 248 3.54 -1.72 -24.63
C ASN A 248 4.61 -0.63 -24.69
N GLU A 249 4.17 0.63 -24.81
CA GLU A 249 5.04 1.79 -24.83
C GLU A 249 5.86 1.94 -23.55
N LEU A 250 5.24 1.65 -22.40
CA LEU A 250 5.86 1.71 -21.08
C LEU A 250 6.47 0.38 -20.63
N SER A 251 6.61 -0.62 -21.52
CA SER A 251 7.11 -1.95 -21.14
C SER A 251 8.55 -1.95 -20.63
N VAL A 252 9.35 -0.99 -21.08
CA VAL A 252 10.71 -0.71 -20.62
C VAL A 252 10.71 0.58 -19.80
N GLU A 253 11.56 0.61 -18.79
CA GLU A 253 11.74 1.81 -17.97
C GLU A 253 12.34 2.94 -18.80
N LYS A 254 11.65 4.07 -18.86
CA LYS A 254 12.08 5.23 -19.64
C LYS A 254 11.54 6.54 -19.09
N HIS A 255 12.25 7.63 -19.40
CA HIS A 255 11.74 8.98 -19.18
C HIS A 255 10.69 9.30 -20.25
N THR A 256 9.56 9.86 -19.85
CA THR A 256 8.41 10.12 -20.73
C THR A 256 7.58 11.31 -20.21
N SER A 257 6.50 11.64 -20.89
CA SER A 257 5.57 12.70 -20.49
C SER A 257 4.13 12.35 -20.87
N PHE A 258 3.15 13.06 -20.30
CA PHE A 258 1.76 12.94 -20.72
C PHE A 258 1.59 13.27 -22.20
N ASP A 259 2.26 14.31 -22.70
CA ASP A 259 2.19 14.72 -24.10
C ASP A 259 2.75 13.64 -25.02
N TYR A 260 3.93 13.11 -24.72
CA TYR A 260 4.52 12.02 -25.48
C TYR A 260 3.58 10.80 -25.55
N LEU A 261 3.03 10.40 -24.40
CA LEU A 261 2.12 9.25 -24.33
C LEU A 261 0.81 9.52 -25.07
N ALA A 262 0.27 10.74 -25.02
CA ALA A 262 -0.90 11.13 -25.79
C ALA A 262 -0.66 10.96 -27.30
N HIS A 263 0.48 11.42 -27.81
CA HIS A 263 0.84 11.30 -29.22
C HIS A 263 0.95 9.83 -29.68
N THR A 264 1.31 8.89 -28.80
CA THR A 264 1.29 7.46 -29.16
C THR A 264 -0.10 6.91 -29.47
N LEU A 265 -1.16 7.67 -29.15
CA LEU A 265 -2.55 7.30 -29.39
C LEU A 265 -3.13 7.89 -30.69
N GLU A 266 -2.39 8.73 -31.42
CA GLU A 266 -2.90 9.48 -32.58
C GLU A 266 -3.61 8.59 -33.62
N ASP A 267 -3.03 7.42 -33.92
CA ASP A 267 -3.61 6.46 -34.87
C ASP A 267 -4.96 5.87 -34.39
N TYR A 268 -5.27 5.95 -33.10
CA TYR A 268 -6.44 5.37 -32.46
C TYR A 268 -7.54 6.40 -32.15
N LEU A 269 -7.28 7.69 -32.35
CA LEU A 269 -8.18 8.78 -31.94
C LEU A 269 -8.68 9.63 -33.10
N ASP A 270 -9.97 9.93 -33.11
CA ASP A 270 -10.66 10.77 -34.09
C ASP A 270 -11.37 11.92 -33.38
N PHE A 271 -10.66 13.05 -33.32
CA PHE A 271 -11.13 14.28 -32.68
C PHE A 271 -12.25 14.98 -33.47
N SER A 272 -12.46 14.63 -34.75
CA SER A 272 -13.52 15.21 -35.58
C SER A 272 -14.94 14.82 -35.10
N ARG A 273 -15.04 13.82 -34.22
CA ARG A 273 -16.29 13.31 -33.64
C ARG A 273 -16.84 14.16 -32.50
N SER A 274 -16.09 15.15 -32.01
CA SER A 274 -16.50 15.98 -30.88
C SER A 274 -16.39 17.47 -31.22
N ASN A 275 -17.33 18.27 -30.73
CA ASN A 275 -17.27 19.74 -30.81
C ASN A 275 -16.31 20.35 -29.76
N ASN A 276 -15.35 19.58 -29.23
CA ASN A 276 -14.46 20.01 -28.15
C ASN A 276 -13.17 20.61 -28.71
N GLU A 277 -12.62 21.61 -28.01
CA GLU A 277 -11.32 22.26 -28.31
C GLU A 277 -10.10 21.34 -28.06
N VAL A 278 -10.29 20.03 -27.88
CA VAL A 278 -9.21 19.09 -27.55
C VAL A 278 -8.79 18.37 -28.82
N ASP A 279 -7.51 18.51 -29.17
CA ASP A 279 -6.79 17.77 -30.20
C ASP A 279 -5.67 16.92 -29.57
N ILE A 280 -4.87 16.27 -30.40
CA ILE A 280 -3.75 15.43 -29.94
C ILE A 280 -2.70 16.24 -29.16
N ASP A 281 -2.47 17.49 -29.58
CA ASP A 281 -1.48 18.41 -28.98
C ASP A 281 -1.88 18.80 -27.56
N ASN A 282 -3.18 18.96 -27.29
CA ASN A 282 -3.71 19.37 -25.99
C ASN A 282 -4.20 18.20 -25.12
N LEU A 283 -4.31 16.99 -25.67
CA LEU A 283 -4.76 15.80 -24.92
C LEU A 283 -3.83 15.44 -23.76
N GLY A 284 -2.52 15.63 -23.94
CA GLY A 284 -1.53 15.39 -22.88
C GLY A 284 -1.73 16.32 -21.69
N GLU A 285 -1.96 17.61 -21.95
CA GLU A 285 -2.28 18.61 -20.92
C GLU A 285 -3.59 18.26 -20.20
N PHE A 286 -4.62 17.87 -20.95
CA PHE A 286 -5.90 17.47 -20.36
C PHE A 286 -5.74 16.24 -19.45
N ALA A 287 -5.00 15.22 -19.91
CA ALA A 287 -4.71 14.03 -19.12
C ALA A 287 -3.87 14.33 -17.88
N PHE A 288 -2.86 15.21 -18.01
CA PHE A 288 -2.11 15.71 -16.85
C PHE A 288 -3.04 16.37 -15.84
N ASN A 289 -3.92 17.26 -16.27
CA ASN A 289 -4.86 17.95 -15.38
C ASN A 289 -5.82 16.97 -14.68
N VAL A 290 -6.34 15.96 -15.40
CA VAL A 290 -7.15 14.89 -14.82
C VAL A 290 -6.37 14.11 -13.76
N ALA A 291 -5.10 13.79 -14.02
CA ALA A 291 -4.24 13.12 -13.05
C ALA A 291 -3.92 14.00 -11.83
N TYR A 292 -3.60 15.27 -12.08
CA TYR A 292 -3.19 16.24 -11.07
C TYR A 292 -4.33 16.60 -10.11
N GLN A 293 -5.55 16.76 -10.62
CA GLN A 293 -6.74 16.97 -9.79
C GLN A 293 -7.00 15.80 -8.83
N LYS A 294 -6.67 14.58 -9.24
CA LYS A 294 -6.76 13.38 -8.38
C LYS A 294 -5.56 13.25 -7.43
N ASN A 295 -4.39 13.72 -7.85
CA ASN A 295 -3.14 13.59 -7.12
C ASN A 295 -2.18 14.73 -7.48
N ASN A 296 -2.08 15.73 -6.59
CA ASN A 296 -1.27 16.93 -6.85
C ASN A 296 0.25 16.70 -6.82
N THR A 297 0.70 15.46 -6.61
CA THR A 297 2.12 15.07 -6.70
C THR A 297 2.53 14.70 -8.13
N VAL A 298 1.57 14.53 -9.04
CA VAL A 298 1.81 14.22 -10.46
C VAL A 298 2.61 15.35 -11.12
N VAL A 299 3.55 14.97 -11.97
CA VAL A 299 4.35 15.88 -12.80
C VAL A 299 4.20 15.54 -14.27
N LYS A 300 4.41 16.52 -15.15
CA LYS A 300 4.24 16.37 -16.60
C LYS A 300 5.23 15.39 -17.22
N GLU A 301 6.49 15.45 -16.78
CA GLU A 301 7.57 14.57 -17.23
C GLU A 301 8.07 13.67 -16.10
N PHE A 302 8.29 12.40 -16.39
CA PHE A 302 8.57 11.41 -15.37
C PHE A 302 9.23 10.14 -15.89
N LEU A 303 9.88 9.42 -14.97
CA LEU A 303 10.30 8.04 -15.20
C LEU A 303 9.10 7.11 -15.03
N ALA A 304 8.84 6.26 -16.02
CA ALA A 304 7.76 5.28 -16.00
C ALA A 304 8.21 3.90 -16.46
N LYS A 305 7.57 2.87 -15.90
CA LYS A 305 7.75 1.48 -16.26
C LYS A 305 6.49 0.70 -15.93
N TYR A 306 5.77 0.22 -16.94
CA TYR A 306 4.71 -0.72 -16.76
C TYR A 306 5.26 -2.15 -16.84
N ARG A 307 5.76 -2.68 -15.72
CA ARG A 307 6.27 -4.05 -15.69
C ARG A 307 5.09 -5.02 -15.81
N ARG A 308 4.91 -5.66 -16.98
CA ARG A 308 4.12 -6.90 -17.03
C ARG A 308 4.83 -7.89 -16.09
N PRO A 309 4.21 -8.35 -14.99
CA PRO A 309 4.84 -9.36 -14.15
C PRO A 309 5.13 -10.54 -15.07
N PRO A 310 6.39 -11.02 -15.15
CA PRO A 310 6.75 -12.07 -16.09
C PRO A 310 5.79 -13.25 -15.88
N LYS A 311 5.12 -13.68 -16.94
CA LYS A 311 4.26 -14.86 -16.90
C LYS A 311 5.00 -16.02 -17.53
N VAL A 312 4.89 -17.17 -16.88
CA VAL A 312 5.10 -18.43 -17.56
C VAL A 312 3.84 -18.71 -18.37
N ILE A 313 4.01 -19.02 -19.64
CA ILE A 313 2.92 -19.44 -20.53
C ILE A 313 3.32 -20.79 -21.10
N ILE A 314 2.47 -21.78 -20.87
CA ILE A 314 2.59 -23.13 -21.44
C ILE A 314 1.38 -23.32 -22.35
N THR A 315 1.66 -23.58 -23.63
CA THR A 315 0.64 -23.79 -24.65
C THR A 315 0.82 -25.17 -25.27
N SER A 316 -0.29 -25.88 -25.51
CA SER A 316 -0.28 -27.09 -26.32
C SER A 316 0.28 -26.80 -27.71
N LYS A 317 0.99 -27.79 -28.29
CA LYS A 317 1.56 -27.68 -29.63
C LYS A 317 0.48 -27.69 -30.72
N ASP A 318 -0.66 -28.34 -30.46
CA ASP A 318 -1.75 -28.46 -31.42
C ASP A 318 -2.69 -27.24 -31.40
N LYS A 319 -3.03 -26.76 -32.61
CA LYS A 319 -3.79 -25.53 -32.83
C LYS A 319 -5.30 -25.69 -32.60
N THR A 320 -5.80 -26.92 -32.55
CA THR A 320 -7.24 -27.25 -32.50
C THR A 320 -7.79 -27.29 -31.08
N ASP A 321 -7.04 -27.84 -30.12
CA ASP A 321 -7.39 -27.84 -28.68
C ASP A 321 -6.30 -27.15 -27.86
N LYS A 322 -6.43 -25.82 -27.74
CA LYS A 322 -5.44 -24.97 -27.07
C LYS A 322 -5.57 -25.05 -25.55
N VAL A 323 -4.85 -25.98 -24.92
CA VAL A 323 -4.60 -25.89 -23.48
C VAL A 323 -3.56 -24.80 -23.27
N LYS A 324 -3.97 -23.68 -22.66
CA LYS A 324 -3.09 -22.59 -22.26
C LYS A 324 -3.09 -22.47 -20.75
N ILE A 325 -1.96 -22.80 -20.15
CA ILE A 325 -1.70 -22.55 -18.73
C ILE A 325 -0.84 -21.30 -18.63
N SER A 326 -1.25 -20.33 -17.81
CA SER A 326 -0.43 -19.16 -17.55
C SER A 326 -0.43 -18.80 -16.07
N TYR A 327 0.76 -18.50 -15.53
CA TYR A 327 0.92 -18.10 -14.14
C TYR A 327 2.07 -17.10 -14.00
N TYR A 328 2.09 -16.32 -12.93
CA TYR A 328 3.16 -15.35 -12.68
C TYR A 328 4.44 -16.07 -12.27
N LYS A 329 5.59 -15.70 -12.86
CA LYS A 329 6.91 -16.27 -12.55
C LYS A 329 7.30 -16.11 -11.08
N ALA A 330 6.82 -15.05 -10.42
CA ALA A 330 7.00 -14.87 -8.98
C ALA A 330 6.43 -16.02 -8.13
N LEU A 331 5.43 -16.77 -8.63
CA LEU A 331 4.92 -17.96 -7.96
C LEU A 331 5.93 -19.13 -8.04
N GLU A 332 6.72 -19.19 -9.12
CA GLU A 332 7.85 -20.12 -9.27
C GLU A 332 9.01 -19.70 -8.37
N ASP A 333 9.38 -18.41 -8.40
CA ASP A 333 10.47 -17.84 -7.60
C ASP A 333 10.25 -18.03 -6.09
N ASN A 334 8.99 -17.96 -5.63
CA ASN A 334 8.60 -18.16 -4.23
C ASN A 334 8.19 -19.60 -3.90
N GLN A 335 8.49 -20.58 -4.77
CA GLN A 335 8.20 -22.01 -4.61
C GLN A 335 6.72 -22.36 -4.39
N THR A 336 5.81 -21.43 -4.69
CA THR A 336 4.34 -21.58 -4.60
C THR A 336 3.80 -22.42 -5.76
N VAL A 337 4.45 -22.30 -6.92
CA VAL A 337 4.30 -23.16 -8.10
C VAL A 337 5.66 -23.80 -8.35
N GLN A 338 5.72 -25.11 -8.50
CA GLN A 338 6.97 -25.81 -8.80
C GLN A 338 6.80 -26.59 -10.09
N ARG A 339 7.78 -26.47 -10.99
CA ARG A 339 7.90 -27.38 -12.12
C ARG A 339 8.59 -28.63 -11.61
N GLY A 340 7.95 -29.78 -11.76
CA GLY A 340 8.66 -31.04 -11.55
C GLY A 340 9.69 -31.23 -12.67
N GLU A 341 10.95 -31.44 -12.31
CA GLU A 341 11.84 -32.18 -13.20
C GLU A 341 11.38 -33.64 -13.14
N SER A 342 11.03 -34.21 -14.28
CA SER A 342 10.68 -35.63 -14.34
C SER A 342 11.93 -36.43 -13.97
N THR A 343 11.92 -37.03 -12.78
CA THR A 343 12.90 -38.06 -12.40
C THR A 343 12.55 -39.42 -13.01
N GLU A 344 11.42 -39.52 -13.70
CA GLU A 344 11.02 -40.72 -14.43
C GLU A 344 11.43 -40.60 -15.89
N VAL A 345 12.01 -41.70 -16.37
CA VAL A 345 12.47 -41.95 -17.72
C VAL A 345 11.25 -41.90 -18.64
N ASP A 346 10.91 -40.71 -19.12
CA ASP A 346 10.40 -40.40 -20.46
C ASP A 346 9.85 -38.97 -20.47
N GLY A 347 10.39 -38.13 -21.36
CA GLY A 347 10.11 -36.70 -21.46
C GLY A 347 8.72 -36.34 -22.02
N GLU A 348 7.68 -37.07 -21.62
CA GLU A 348 6.33 -36.99 -22.21
C GLU A 348 5.41 -35.96 -21.53
N TYR A 349 5.69 -35.53 -20.29
CA TYR A 349 4.78 -34.67 -19.53
C TYR A 349 5.49 -33.49 -18.85
N ILE A 350 4.78 -32.36 -18.74
CA ILE A 350 5.17 -31.23 -17.89
C ILE A 350 4.27 -31.25 -16.65
N THR A 351 4.87 -31.50 -15.47
CA THR A 351 4.13 -31.45 -14.19
C THR A 351 4.26 -30.07 -13.56
N ILE A 352 3.12 -29.45 -13.27
CA ILE A 352 3.02 -28.21 -12.48
C ILE A 352 2.42 -28.56 -11.12
N LYS A 353 3.20 -28.39 -10.05
CA LYS A 353 2.73 -28.55 -8.68
C LYS A 353 2.30 -27.17 -8.15
N ILE A 354 1.07 -27.09 -7.64
CA ILE A 354 0.48 -25.88 -7.04
C ILE A 354 0.05 -26.23 -5.62
N LEU A 355 0.27 -25.34 -4.65
CA LEU A 355 -0.23 -25.54 -3.28
C LEU A 355 -1.76 -25.70 -3.28
N LYS A 356 -2.26 -26.71 -2.57
CA LYS A 356 -3.68 -27.10 -2.55
C LYS A 356 -4.59 -25.96 -2.11
N ASP A 357 -4.12 -25.13 -1.18
CA ASP A 357 -4.87 -24.02 -0.59
C ASP A 357 -5.13 -22.87 -1.59
N LEU A 358 -4.51 -22.90 -2.77
CA LEU A 358 -4.69 -21.91 -3.84
C LEU A 358 -5.59 -22.41 -4.97
N VAL A 359 -6.06 -23.66 -4.91
CA VAL A 359 -6.87 -24.29 -5.95
C VAL A 359 -8.26 -24.58 -5.39
N GLU A 360 -9.25 -23.82 -5.84
CA GLU A 360 -10.64 -24.08 -5.51
C GLU A 360 -11.19 -25.17 -6.46
N ILE A 361 -11.38 -26.38 -5.94
CA ILE A 361 -12.02 -27.46 -6.69
C ILE A 361 -13.52 -27.38 -6.43
N LYS A 362 -14.27 -26.94 -7.43
CA LYS A 362 -15.73 -27.01 -7.43
C LYS A 362 -16.12 -28.41 -7.88
N ASN A 363 -16.71 -29.19 -6.98
CA ASN A 363 -17.32 -30.48 -7.27
C ASN A 363 -18.71 -30.30 -7.88
#